data_AF-U1R5M9-F1
#
_entry.id   AF-U1R5M9-F1
#
_cell.length_a   1.000
_cell.length_b   1.000
_cell.length_c   1.000
_cell.angle_alpha   90.00
_cell.angle_beta   90.00
_cell.angle_gamma   90.00
#
_symmetry.space_group_name_H-M   'P 1'
#
loop_
_entity.id
_entity.type
_entity.pdbx_description
1 polymer ?
#
loop_
_entity_poly.entity_id
_entity_poly.type
_entity_poly.pdbx_seq_one_letter_code
_entity_poly.pdbx_strand_id
1 'polypeptide(L)'
;MKKYKVYRIIHISNGKKYIGLTQRVSLEERLRAHFNEMTRKAKNQQFINPHSLQAAMYEEYERNTSNWNKNKFKLFIIELIQDFDSEQEMVDCEFNSILNENTLAPNGYNLMNGGHSIGGIGRNQAISIRNFVDKNGIGKNWDFNSKKDLYHTFSEEYSIKESTLTWRVNKFIKENQDGDYLENEIFSNAVYYAIFEFSDIRKTGGTNRERQRKRRVNQCSKLNSSSLFSNEIKYPDRNGKFILNSSKFSQLNKIPKSTIRARSMRFLEENNFKYKNSDNLNKFIQKRKDVFVNFILSDHSNKKTIKFTYKNIEYEGALTSLAKKLGLSPSTVKKRYKFLDENHVTNNEYLTWVFGLCEKPNIEEKLLIKNEFSQKNKIHEYILSAKVRFSRQIDFVNAVEHVLRTLGLDYSNLQKKISYYIPKSNEMSDIDKVDCIINKLEKRFKIDNLKEKIIDNFNSETDKQA
;
A
#
# COMPACT_ATOMS: atom_id res chain seq x y z
N MET A 1 33.55 -11.50 1.40
CA MET A 1 32.37 -11.97 0.64
C MET A 1 31.93 -10.86 -0.28
N LYS A 2 31.83 -11.13 -1.58
CA LYS A 2 31.48 -10.10 -2.55
C LYS A 2 30.00 -9.72 -2.44
N LYS A 3 29.68 -8.50 -2.90
CA LYS A 3 28.33 -7.92 -2.78
C LYS A 3 27.32 -8.65 -3.67
N TYR A 4 27.70 -8.98 -4.90
CA TYR A 4 26.84 -9.54 -5.93
C TYR A 4 26.96 -11.07 -5.95
N LYS A 5 25.84 -11.79 -6.00
CA LYS A 5 25.82 -13.25 -5.92
C LYS A 5 24.75 -13.83 -6.84
N VAL A 6 25.12 -14.86 -7.60
CA VAL A 6 24.20 -15.75 -8.31
C VAL A 6 24.01 -16.99 -7.45
N TYR A 7 22.75 -17.37 -7.23
CA TYR A 7 22.39 -18.56 -6.48
C TYR A 7 21.40 -19.41 -7.25
N ARG A 8 21.28 -20.67 -6.86
CA ARG A 8 20.19 -21.54 -7.28
C ARG A 8 19.36 -21.99 -6.10
N ILE A 9 18.06 -22.12 -6.29
CA ILE A 9 17.14 -22.80 -5.37
C ILE A 9 16.71 -24.10 -6.03
N ILE A 10 16.94 -25.21 -5.35
CA ILE A 10 16.60 -26.56 -5.79
C ILE A 10 15.35 -27.01 -5.04
N HIS A 11 14.32 -27.42 -5.77
CA HIS A 11 13.15 -28.06 -5.19
C HIS A 11 13.38 -29.56 -5.11
N ILE A 12 13.53 -30.06 -3.88
CA ILE A 12 14.00 -31.43 -3.64
C ILE A 12 13.01 -32.50 -4.10
N SER A 13 11.71 -32.21 -4.08
CA SER A 13 10.68 -33.19 -4.46
C SER A 13 10.69 -33.56 -5.94
N ASN A 14 11.13 -32.66 -6.82
CA ASN A 14 11.07 -32.84 -8.28
C ASN A 14 12.35 -32.45 -9.04
N GLY A 15 13.39 -32.03 -8.32
CA GLY A 15 14.69 -31.64 -8.89
C GLY A 15 14.68 -30.33 -9.69
N LYS A 16 13.54 -29.65 -9.84
CA LYS A 16 13.46 -28.39 -10.58
C LYS A 16 14.22 -27.29 -9.87
N LYS A 17 14.83 -26.39 -10.64
CA LYS A 17 15.70 -25.35 -10.14
C LYS A 17 15.19 -23.95 -10.51
N TYR A 18 15.57 -22.99 -9.68
CA TYR A 18 15.42 -21.57 -9.91
C TYR A 18 16.78 -20.90 -9.77
N ILE A 19 17.25 -20.16 -10.77
CA ILE A 19 18.43 -19.31 -10.67
C ILE A 19 17.98 -17.90 -10.31
N GLY A 20 18.69 -17.23 -9.40
CA GLY A 20 18.40 -15.85 -9.07
C GLY A 20 19.59 -15.08 -8.56
N LEU A 21 19.37 -13.78 -8.42
CA LEU A 21 20.39 -12.82 -7.97
C LEU A 21 20.11 -12.28 -6.58
N THR A 22 21.17 -12.02 -5.82
CA THR A 22 21.05 -11.39 -4.51
C THR A 22 22.23 -10.50 -4.17
N GLN A 23 21.94 -9.36 -3.54
CA GLN A 23 22.92 -8.52 -2.84
C GLN A 23 22.89 -8.72 -1.32
N ARG A 24 22.05 -9.64 -0.83
CA ARG A 24 21.94 -9.91 0.61
C ARG A 24 23.23 -10.52 1.15
N VAL A 25 23.42 -10.33 2.46
CA VAL A 25 24.60 -10.83 3.16
C VAL A 25 24.65 -12.36 3.13
N SER A 26 23.51 -13.04 3.37
CA SER A 26 23.43 -14.51 3.32
C SER A 26 22.38 -15.04 2.35
N LEU A 27 22.65 -16.23 1.81
CA LEU A 27 21.69 -16.98 0.98
C LEU A 27 20.46 -17.42 1.78
N GLU A 28 20.65 -17.80 3.04
CA GLU A 28 19.52 -18.17 3.90
C GLU A 28 18.51 -17.02 4.05
N GLU A 29 18.99 -15.78 4.17
CA GLU A 29 18.12 -14.60 4.21
C GLU A 29 17.38 -14.40 2.87
N ARG A 30 18.04 -14.68 1.75
CA ARG A 30 17.41 -14.63 0.42
C ARG A 30 16.33 -15.69 0.24
N LEU A 31 16.58 -16.92 0.65
CA LEU A 31 15.59 -17.99 0.62
C LEU A 31 14.39 -17.67 1.54
N ARG A 32 14.64 -17.14 2.75
CA ARG A 32 13.59 -16.60 3.63
C ARG A 32 12.75 -15.52 2.95
N ALA A 33 13.37 -14.66 2.14
CA ALA A 33 12.66 -13.62 1.40
C ALA A 33 11.70 -14.22 0.34
N HIS A 34 12.06 -15.29 -0.35
CA HIS A 34 11.15 -16.00 -1.27
C HIS A 34 9.93 -16.58 -0.55
N PHE A 35 10.13 -17.22 0.61
CA PHE A 35 8.99 -17.72 1.41
C PHE A 35 8.05 -16.59 1.86
N ASN A 36 8.61 -15.45 2.30
CA ASN A 36 7.80 -14.29 2.68
C ASN A 36 7.03 -13.71 1.49
N GLU A 37 7.65 -13.68 0.30
CA GLU A 37 7.00 -13.22 -0.92
C GLU A 37 5.82 -14.12 -1.32
N MET A 38 6.00 -15.44 -1.24
CA MET A 38 4.92 -16.42 -1.44
C MET A 38 3.75 -16.11 -0.48
N THR A 39 4.01 -15.96 0.82
CA THR A 39 2.97 -15.67 1.82
C THR A 39 2.24 -14.35 1.52
N ARG A 40 2.97 -13.33 1.06
CA ARG A 40 2.38 -12.03 0.69
C ARG A 40 1.48 -12.15 -0.54
N LYS A 41 1.91 -12.90 -1.57
CA LYS A 41 1.13 -13.09 -2.81
C LYS A 41 -0.13 -13.92 -2.55
N ALA A 42 -0.03 -15.00 -1.77
CA ALA A 42 -1.16 -15.83 -1.37
C ALA A 42 -2.26 -15.03 -0.65
N LYS A 43 -1.90 -14.17 0.32
CA LYS A 43 -2.86 -13.33 1.06
C LYS A 43 -3.68 -12.37 0.21
N ASN A 44 -3.13 -11.93 -0.93
CA ASN A 44 -3.77 -10.96 -1.79
C ASN A 44 -4.53 -11.59 -2.97
N GLN A 45 -4.67 -12.92 -3.00
CA GLN A 45 -5.26 -13.66 -4.13
C GLN A 45 -4.63 -13.29 -5.49
N GLN A 46 -3.38 -12.81 -5.48
CA GLN A 46 -2.64 -12.56 -6.71
C GLN A 46 -2.07 -13.90 -7.16
N PHE A 47 -2.76 -14.54 -8.10
CA PHE A 47 -2.30 -15.79 -8.68
C PHE A 47 -0.93 -15.58 -9.32
N ILE A 48 -0.01 -16.36 -8.80
CA ILE A 48 1.37 -16.45 -9.24
C ILE A 48 1.34 -17.37 -10.48
N ASN A 49 2.14 -17.07 -11.52
CA ASN A 49 2.26 -17.98 -12.66
C ASN A 49 2.47 -19.41 -12.14
N PRO A 50 1.68 -20.41 -12.59
CA PRO A 50 1.69 -21.76 -12.02
C PRO A 50 3.06 -22.44 -12.14
N HIS A 51 3.90 -22.01 -13.08
CA HIS A 51 5.25 -22.54 -13.29
C HIS A 51 6.34 -21.77 -12.54
N SER A 52 5.98 -20.82 -11.67
CA SER A 52 6.95 -20.03 -10.90
C SER A 52 7.40 -20.71 -9.61
N LEU A 53 8.56 -20.27 -9.08
CA LEU A 53 9.06 -20.73 -7.79
C LEU A 53 8.05 -20.49 -6.64
N GLN A 54 7.41 -19.31 -6.59
CA GLN A 54 6.49 -19.00 -5.50
C GLN A 54 5.18 -19.81 -5.59
N ALA A 55 4.75 -20.21 -6.78
CA ALA A 55 3.62 -21.13 -6.94
C ALA A 55 3.99 -22.53 -6.40
N ALA A 56 5.15 -23.06 -6.78
CA ALA A 56 5.64 -24.34 -6.25
C ALA A 56 5.81 -24.33 -4.72
N MET A 57 6.36 -23.25 -4.15
CA MET A 57 6.45 -23.08 -2.69
C MET A 57 5.07 -23.05 -2.02
N TYR A 58 4.05 -22.52 -2.70
CA TYR A 58 2.70 -22.47 -2.17
C TYR A 58 2.02 -23.85 -2.23
N GLU A 59 2.20 -24.60 -3.32
CA GLU A 59 1.72 -25.98 -3.43
C GLU A 59 2.31 -26.88 -2.33
N GLU A 60 3.62 -26.78 -2.08
CA GLU A 60 4.26 -27.51 -0.99
C GLU A 60 3.79 -27.06 0.39
N TYR A 61 3.48 -25.76 0.54
CA TYR A 61 2.87 -25.24 1.76
C TYR A 61 1.51 -25.88 2.02
N GLU A 62 0.63 -25.89 1.03
CA GLU A 62 -0.72 -26.50 1.15
C GLU A 62 -0.61 -27.97 1.54
N ARG A 63 0.30 -28.72 0.89
CA ARG A 63 0.57 -30.15 1.20
C ARG A 63 1.14 -30.38 2.59
N ASN A 64 1.90 -29.43 3.14
CA ASN A 64 2.64 -29.57 4.40
C ASN A 64 2.23 -28.54 5.46
N THR A 65 0.99 -28.06 5.45
CA THR A 65 0.55 -26.87 6.22
C THR A 65 0.91 -26.93 7.71
N SER A 66 0.73 -28.08 8.36
CA SER A 66 0.99 -28.29 9.79
C SER A 66 2.48 -28.26 10.16
N ASN A 67 3.37 -28.62 9.23
CA ASN A 67 4.82 -28.76 9.47
C ASN A 67 5.68 -27.85 8.56
N TRP A 68 5.06 -26.96 7.79
CA TRP A 68 5.73 -26.12 6.80
C TRP A 68 6.96 -25.38 7.35
N ASN A 69 6.85 -24.81 8.55
CA ASN A 69 7.96 -24.06 9.15
C ASN A 69 9.20 -24.92 9.43
N LYS A 70 9.02 -26.21 9.70
CA LYS A 70 10.11 -27.18 9.91
C LYS A 70 10.62 -27.77 8.59
N ASN A 71 9.75 -27.93 7.60
CA ASN A 71 10.06 -28.65 6.37
C ASN A 71 10.50 -27.77 5.19
N LYS A 72 10.10 -26.49 5.13
CA LYS A 72 10.34 -25.65 3.94
C LYS A 72 11.80 -25.52 3.50
N PHE A 73 12.75 -25.51 4.44
CA PHE A 73 14.18 -25.46 4.13
C PHE A 73 14.77 -26.81 3.73
N LYS A 74 14.06 -27.92 4.01
CA LYS A 74 14.39 -29.26 3.51
C LYS A 74 13.82 -29.48 2.10
N LEU A 75 12.69 -28.84 1.79
CA LEU A 75 12.04 -28.92 0.47
C LEU A 75 12.69 -27.99 -0.56
N PHE A 76 13.19 -26.84 -0.12
CA PHE A 76 13.87 -25.88 -0.99
C PHE A 76 15.25 -25.56 -0.43
N ILE A 77 16.30 -26.00 -1.12
CA ILE A 77 17.70 -25.77 -0.76
C ILE A 77 18.23 -24.63 -1.62
N ILE A 78 18.97 -23.69 -1.02
CA ILE A 78 19.63 -22.61 -1.75
C ILE A 78 21.15 -22.82 -1.76
N GLU A 79 21.76 -22.70 -2.92
CA GLU A 79 23.19 -22.89 -3.13
C GLU A 79 23.79 -21.68 -3.84
N LEU A 80 25.03 -21.33 -3.47
CA LEU A 80 25.79 -20.31 -4.18
C LEU A 80 26.28 -20.91 -5.49
N ILE A 81 26.05 -20.24 -6.61
CA ILE A 81 26.72 -20.58 -7.87
C ILE A 81 28.06 -19.86 -7.89
N GLN A 82 28.04 -18.53 -7.77
CA GLN A 82 29.24 -17.70 -7.81
C GLN A 82 28.98 -16.32 -7.19
N ASP A 83 30.04 -15.66 -6.71
CA ASP A 83 30.02 -14.26 -6.27
C ASP A 83 30.89 -13.35 -7.14
N PHE A 84 30.48 -12.08 -7.26
CA PHE A 84 31.01 -11.11 -8.23
C PHE A 84 31.22 -9.74 -7.59
N ASP A 85 32.18 -9.00 -8.13
CA ASP A 85 32.44 -7.60 -7.73
C ASP A 85 31.63 -6.62 -8.58
N SER A 86 31.23 -7.03 -9.80
CA SER A 86 30.40 -6.26 -10.72
C SER A 86 28.97 -6.80 -10.80
N GLU A 87 28.01 -5.90 -10.97
CA GLU A 87 26.61 -6.25 -11.24
C GLU A 87 26.45 -6.89 -12.62
N GLN A 88 27.20 -6.42 -13.62
CA GLN A 88 27.09 -6.92 -15.00
C GLN A 88 27.53 -8.39 -15.10
N GLU A 89 28.68 -8.74 -14.51
CA GLU A 89 29.19 -10.12 -14.53
C GLU A 89 28.23 -11.11 -13.88
N MET A 90 27.56 -10.67 -12.81
CA MET A 90 26.56 -11.48 -12.12
C MET A 90 25.29 -11.64 -12.97
N VAL A 91 24.86 -10.61 -13.71
CA VAL A 91 23.73 -10.72 -14.65
C VAL A 91 24.07 -11.69 -15.79
N ASP A 92 25.27 -11.58 -16.36
CA ASP A 92 25.73 -12.47 -17.42
C ASP A 92 25.84 -13.93 -16.92
N CYS A 93 26.29 -14.11 -15.68
CA CYS A 93 26.32 -15.42 -15.03
C CYS A 93 24.90 -15.98 -14.79
N GLU A 94 23.93 -15.18 -14.32
CA GLU A 94 22.54 -15.64 -14.17
C GLU A 94 21.97 -16.14 -15.49
N PHE A 95 22.16 -15.37 -16.57
CA PHE A 95 21.71 -15.76 -17.90
C PHE A 95 22.30 -17.09 -18.34
N ASN A 96 23.62 -17.23 -18.27
CA ASN A 96 24.32 -18.45 -18.66
C ASN A 96 23.91 -19.65 -17.78
N SER A 97 23.74 -19.46 -16.48
CA SER A 97 23.27 -20.51 -15.57
C SER A 97 21.84 -20.92 -15.86
N ILE A 98 20.95 -19.99 -16.23
CA ILE A 98 19.56 -20.32 -16.60
C ILE A 98 19.51 -21.22 -17.83
N LEU A 99 20.29 -20.89 -18.86
CA LEU A 99 20.40 -21.68 -20.08
C LEU A 99 21.04 -23.03 -19.83
N ASN A 100 22.21 -23.06 -19.17
CA ASN A 100 22.99 -24.28 -18.95
C ASN A 100 22.28 -25.27 -18.03
N GLU A 101 21.56 -24.79 -17.01
CA GLU A 101 20.80 -25.65 -16.10
C GLU A 101 19.33 -25.85 -16.53
N ASN A 102 18.94 -25.35 -17.72
CA ASN A 102 17.58 -25.43 -18.29
C ASN A 102 16.48 -25.10 -17.26
N THR A 103 16.62 -23.95 -16.60
CA THR A 103 15.74 -23.58 -15.49
C THR A 103 14.52 -22.76 -15.89
N LEU A 104 14.34 -22.48 -17.19
CA LEU A 104 13.14 -21.84 -17.70
C LEU A 104 11.92 -22.73 -17.50
N ALA A 105 10.79 -22.14 -17.13
CA ALA A 105 9.49 -22.81 -17.13
C ALA A 105 9.19 -23.36 -18.54
N PRO A 106 8.67 -24.60 -18.66
CA PRO A 106 8.19 -25.47 -17.59
C PRO A 106 9.28 -26.36 -16.96
N ASN A 107 10.51 -26.38 -17.47
CA ASN A 107 11.58 -27.29 -17.05
C ASN A 107 12.18 -26.91 -15.68
N GLY A 108 12.21 -25.61 -15.35
CA GLY A 108 12.50 -25.09 -14.01
C GLY A 108 11.49 -24.04 -13.58
N TYR A 109 11.94 -23.07 -12.79
CA TYR A 109 11.11 -22.05 -12.16
C TYR A 109 11.40 -20.61 -12.62
N ASN A 110 12.41 -20.41 -13.46
CA ASN A 110 12.68 -19.12 -14.07
C ASN A 110 11.61 -18.84 -15.12
N LEU A 111 10.94 -17.69 -15.02
CA LEU A 111 9.94 -17.29 -16.02
C LEU A 111 10.56 -16.55 -17.21
N MET A 112 11.85 -16.20 -17.11
CA MET A 112 12.61 -15.37 -18.06
C MET A 112 14.09 -15.74 -17.96
N ASN A 113 14.89 -15.41 -18.98
CA ASN A 113 16.31 -15.74 -19.09
C ASN A 113 17.26 -14.95 -18.16
N GLY A 114 16.77 -14.27 -17.11
CA GLY A 114 17.60 -13.52 -16.16
C GLY A 114 17.64 -12.00 -16.41
N GLY A 115 18.40 -11.26 -15.59
CA GLY A 115 18.56 -9.79 -15.65
C GLY A 115 17.49 -8.98 -14.92
N HIS A 116 16.60 -9.63 -14.16
CA HIS A 116 15.38 -9.01 -13.61
C HIS A 116 15.30 -8.99 -12.08
N SER A 117 16.25 -9.61 -11.39
CA SER A 117 16.07 -10.12 -10.01
C SER A 117 16.60 -9.19 -8.89
N ILE A 118 17.43 -8.17 -9.20
CA ILE A 118 17.98 -7.21 -8.21
C ILE A 118 17.24 -5.89 -8.26
N GLY A 119 16.06 -5.80 -7.64
CA GLY A 119 15.35 -4.52 -7.49
C GLY A 119 15.14 -3.72 -8.79
N GLY A 120 15.32 -4.39 -9.93
CA GLY A 120 15.47 -3.77 -11.22
C GLY A 120 14.09 -3.41 -11.71
N ILE A 121 13.85 -2.11 -11.77
CA ILE A 121 12.81 -1.56 -12.62
C ILE A 121 13.06 -2.18 -14.01
N GLY A 122 12.20 -3.08 -14.47
CA GLY A 122 12.21 -3.67 -15.82
C GLY A 122 11.97 -2.65 -16.95
N ARG A 123 12.38 -1.39 -16.73
CA ARG A 123 12.35 -0.31 -17.69
C ARG A 123 13.65 -0.22 -18.47
N ASN A 124 14.80 -0.70 -17.97
CA ASN A 124 16.14 -0.44 -18.52
C ASN A 124 16.80 -1.60 -19.28
N GLN A 125 16.02 -2.51 -19.88
CA GLN A 125 16.61 -3.45 -20.83
C GLN A 125 16.82 -2.78 -22.18
N ALA A 126 18.00 -3.01 -22.75
CA ALA A 126 18.24 -2.66 -24.13
C ALA A 126 17.27 -3.46 -25.03
N ILE A 127 16.66 -2.78 -25.99
CA ILE A 127 15.70 -3.38 -26.93
C ILE A 127 16.21 -3.12 -28.33
N SER A 128 16.46 -4.20 -29.04
CA SER A 128 16.70 -4.16 -30.47
C SER A 128 15.41 -4.47 -31.20
N ILE A 129 14.92 -3.53 -32.01
CA ILE A 129 13.90 -3.81 -33.02
C ILE A 129 14.62 -3.96 -34.34
N ARG A 130 14.54 -5.15 -34.93
CA ARG A 130 15.12 -5.42 -36.25
C ARG A 130 14.01 -5.59 -37.29
N ASN A 131 14.31 -5.24 -38.52
CA ASN A 131 13.42 -5.38 -39.68
C ASN A 131 12.05 -4.71 -39.49
N PHE A 132 12.01 -3.57 -38.78
CA PHE A 132 10.78 -2.80 -38.62
C PHE A 132 10.43 -2.10 -39.93
N VAL A 133 9.35 -2.51 -40.57
CA VAL A 133 8.88 -1.87 -41.80
C VAL A 133 7.86 -0.80 -41.42
N ASP A 134 8.13 0.47 -41.75
CA ASP A 134 7.14 1.52 -41.52
C ASP A 134 6.00 1.49 -42.56
N LYS A 135 4.98 2.33 -42.37
CA LYS A 135 3.82 2.43 -43.28
C LYS A 135 4.17 2.76 -44.74
N ASN A 136 5.40 3.20 -45.03
CA ASN A 136 5.88 3.52 -46.36
C ASN A 136 6.76 2.40 -46.95
N GLY A 137 6.88 1.26 -46.27
CA GLY A 137 7.71 0.13 -46.71
C GLY A 137 9.20 0.27 -46.37
N ILE A 138 9.59 1.25 -45.56
CA ILE A 138 11.00 1.48 -45.22
C ILE A 138 11.38 0.61 -44.04
N GLY A 139 12.35 -0.30 -44.26
CA GLY A 139 12.94 -1.11 -43.21
C GLY A 139 13.88 -0.30 -42.31
N LYS A 140 13.65 -0.34 -40.99
CA LYS A 140 14.46 0.30 -39.97
C LYS A 140 14.91 -0.71 -38.93
N ASN A 141 16.12 -0.50 -38.42
CA ASN A 141 16.69 -1.23 -37.29
C ASN A 141 16.97 -0.22 -36.18
N TRP A 142 16.49 -0.50 -34.97
CA TRP A 142 16.62 0.39 -33.82
C TRP A 142 17.21 -0.35 -32.64
N ASP A 143 18.06 0.33 -31.90
CA ASP A 143 18.58 -0.12 -30.61
C ASP A 143 18.24 0.94 -29.57
N PHE A 144 17.49 0.54 -28.54
CA PHE A 144 17.09 1.40 -27.44
C PHE A 144 17.75 0.92 -26.16
N ASN A 145 18.07 1.82 -25.24
CA ASN A 145 18.68 1.44 -23.96
C ASN A 145 17.64 0.93 -22.94
N SER A 146 16.35 1.15 -23.22
CA SER A 146 15.27 0.94 -22.25
C SER A 146 13.90 0.87 -22.95
N LYS A 147 12.90 0.22 -22.35
CA LYS A 147 11.48 0.30 -22.81
C LYS A 147 10.98 1.74 -22.76
N LYS A 148 11.46 2.51 -21.79
CA LYS A 148 11.08 3.92 -21.63
C LYS A 148 11.60 4.77 -22.80
N ASP A 149 12.84 4.53 -23.18
CA ASP A 149 13.57 5.18 -24.27
C ASP A 149 12.90 4.86 -25.62
N LEU A 150 12.53 3.59 -25.83
CA LEU A 150 11.72 3.17 -26.97
C LEU A 150 10.36 3.90 -27.02
N TYR A 151 9.59 3.91 -25.92
CA TYR A 151 8.27 4.56 -25.92
C TYR A 151 8.37 6.07 -26.06
N HIS A 152 9.41 6.69 -25.51
CA HIS A 152 9.67 8.11 -25.64
C HIS A 152 9.97 8.46 -27.10
N THR A 153 10.91 7.74 -27.72
CA THR A 153 11.31 7.92 -29.11
C THR A 153 10.12 7.76 -30.07
N PHE A 154 9.33 6.69 -29.92
CA PHE A 154 8.13 6.50 -30.74
C PHE A 154 6.99 7.47 -30.39
N SER A 155 6.94 7.98 -29.16
CA SER A 155 5.99 9.03 -28.80
C SER A 155 6.28 10.32 -29.56
N GLU A 156 7.55 10.67 -29.73
CA GLU A 156 7.98 11.82 -30.51
C GLU A 156 7.82 11.59 -32.01
N GLU A 157 8.35 10.49 -32.56
CA GLU A 157 8.34 10.19 -34.00
C GLU A 157 6.91 10.06 -34.56
N TYR A 158 5.98 9.46 -33.80
CA TYR A 158 4.61 9.21 -34.25
C TYR A 158 3.56 10.11 -33.59
N SER A 159 3.97 11.05 -32.72
CA SER A 159 3.05 11.95 -31.99
C SER A 159 1.97 11.23 -31.16
N ILE A 160 2.33 10.10 -30.53
CA ILE A 160 1.43 9.29 -29.68
C ILE A 160 1.93 9.31 -28.24
N LYS A 161 1.13 9.76 -27.27
CA LYS A 161 1.53 9.79 -25.85
C LYS A 161 2.13 8.46 -25.37
N GLU A 162 3.27 8.50 -24.69
CA GLU A 162 3.96 7.32 -24.11
C GLU A 162 3.03 6.37 -23.33
N SER A 163 2.16 6.94 -22.48
CA SER A 163 1.20 6.16 -21.68
C SER A 163 0.17 5.41 -22.54
N THR A 164 -0.14 5.94 -23.72
CA THR A 164 -1.01 5.31 -24.70
C THR A 164 -0.28 4.22 -25.47
N LEU A 165 0.93 4.47 -25.95
CA LEU A 165 1.78 3.44 -26.58
C LEU A 165 2.00 2.24 -25.65
N THR A 166 2.39 2.50 -24.41
CA THR A 166 2.60 1.46 -23.38
C THR A 166 1.36 0.59 -23.20
N TRP A 167 0.19 1.21 -23.13
CA TRP A 167 -1.07 0.47 -22.96
C TRP A 167 -1.43 -0.35 -24.20
N ARG A 168 -1.25 0.20 -25.41
CA ARG A 168 -1.54 -0.48 -26.69
C ARG A 168 -0.66 -1.72 -26.87
N VAL A 169 0.64 -1.59 -26.65
CA VAL A 169 1.60 -2.70 -26.72
C VAL A 169 1.25 -3.81 -25.72
N ASN A 170 1.00 -3.45 -24.45
CA ASN A 170 0.62 -4.43 -23.43
C ASN A 170 -0.72 -5.11 -23.72
N LYS A 171 -1.68 -4.39 -24.31
CA LYS A 171 -2.97 -4.94 -24.72
C LYS A 171 -2.76 -5.99 -25.81
N PHE A 172 -2.01 -5.66 -26.86
CA PHE A 172 -1.72 -6.58 -27.96
C PHE A 172 -1.01 -7.86 -27.47
N ILE A 173 0.04 -7.72 -26.65
CA ILE A 173 0.76 -8.86 -26.09
C ILE A 173 -0.19 -9.78 -25.31
N LYS A 174 -1.07 -9.19 -24.50
CA LYS A 174 -2.04 -9.95 -23.72
C LYS A 174 -3.08 -10.68 -24.59
N GLU A 175 -3.50 -10.07 -25.69
CA GLU A 175 -4.50 -10.67 -26.61
C GLU A 175 -3.89 -11.75 -27.51
N ASN A 176 -2.56 -11.79 -27.66
CA ASN A 176 -1.83 -12.73 -28.50
C ASN A 176 -0.87 -13.62 -27.70
N GLN A 177 -1.13 -13.78 -26.41
CA GLN A 177 -0.24 -14.48 -25.45
C GLN A 177 -0.20 -16.01 -25.65
N ASP A 178 -1.21 -16.58 -26.33
CA ASP A 178 -1.36 -18.02 -26.57
C ASP A 178 -0.84 -18.46 -27.95
N GLY A 179 -0.28 -17.55 -28.75
CA GLY A 179 0.29 -17.86 -30.06
C GLY A 179 1.73 -18.35 -29.98
N ASP A 180 2.11 -19.27 -30.87
CA ASP A 180 3.43 -19.92 -30.97
C ASP A 180 4.51 -18.98 -31.57
N TYR A 181 4.50 -17.71 -31.14
CA TYR A 181 5.41 -16.68 -31.63
C TYR A 181 6.66 -16.62 -30.75
N LEU A 182 7.83 -16.54 -31.38
CA LEU A 182 9.08 -16.25 -30.70
C LEU A 182 8.91 -14.93 -29.93
N GLU A 183 9.26 -14.90 -28.64
CA GLU A 183 8.95 -13.81 -27.69
C GLU A 183 9.36 -12.40 -28.20
N ASN A 184 10.41 -12.33 -29.03
CA ASN A 184 10.90 -11.10 -29.68
C ASN A 184 10.06 -10.64 -30.89
N GLU A 185 9.41 -11.55 -31.61
CA GLU A 185 8.49 -11.23 -32.71
C GLU A 185 7.17 -10.66 -32.18
N ILE A 186 6.66 -11.20 -31.05
CA ILE A 186 5.44 -10.67 -30.41
C ILE A 186 5.62 -9.21 -30.03
N PHE A 187 6.76 -8.84 -29.43
CA PHE A 187 6.99 -7.47 -28.98
C PHE A 187 7.13 -6.49 -30.15
N SER A 188 7.87 -6.86 -31.20
CA SER A 188 8.02 -6.03 -32.39
C SER A 188 6.70 -5.85 -33.15
N ASN A 189 5.91 -6.92 -33.27
CA ASN A 189 4.55 -6.87 -33.83
C ASN A 189 3.60 -6.05 -32.95
N ALA A 190 3.71 -6.14 -31.63
CA ALA A 190 2.93 -5.34 -30.70
C ALA A 190 3.22 -3.84 -30.84
N VAL A 191 4.49 -3.48 -31.03
CA VAL A 191 4.92 -2.11 -31.29
C VAL A 191 4.38 -1.63 -32.64
N TYR A 192 4.53 -2.42 -33.71
CA TYR A 192 4.00 -2.10 -35.03
C TYR A 192 2.48 -1.88 -34.98
N TYR A 193 1.74 -2.82 -34.38
CA TYR A 193 0.29 -2.73 -34.22
C TYR A 193 -0.10 -1.50 -33.39
N ALA A 194 0.60 -1.24 -32.28
CA ALA A 194 0.33 -0.09 -31.41
C ALA A 194 0.50 1.28 -32.10
N ILE A 195 1.37 1.35 -33.11
CA ILE A 195 1.66 2.56 -33.88
C ILE A 195 0.73 2.68 -35.09
N PHE A 196 0.59 1.64 -35.92
CA PHE A 196 -0.02 1.76 -37.25
C PHE A 196 -1.41 1.15 -37.38
N GLU A 197 -1.70 0.03 -36.72
CA GLU A 197 -2.96 -0.72 -36.92
C GLU A 197 -3.95 -0.58 -35.74
N PHE A 198 -3.58 0.21 -34.73
CA PHE A 198 -4.40 0.36 -33.54
C PHE A 198 -5.58 1.33 -33.74
N SER A 199 -6.80 0.81 -33.63
CA SER A 199 -8.01 1.64 -33.52
C SER A 199 -8.31 2.01 -32.06
N ASP A 200 -8.19 3.29 -31.72
CA ASP A 200 -8.47 3.78 -30.36
C ASP A 200 -9.97 3.97 -30.12
N ILE A 201 -10.65 2.85 -29.86
CA ILE A 201 -12.08 2.82 -29.50
C ILE A 201 -12.37 3.28 -28.05
N ARG A 202 -11.34 3.73 -27.30
CA ARG A 202 -11.54 4.18 -25.92
C ARG A 202 -12.29 5.51 -25.93
N LYS A 203 -13.37 5.59 -25.16
CA LYS A 203 -13.97 6.87 -24.75
C LYS A 203 -13.02 7.56 -23.76
N THR A 204 -12.12 8.39 -24.25
CA THR A 204 -11.33 9.31 -23.41
C THR A 204 -12.31 10.28 -22.73
N GLY A 205 -12.36 10.25 -21.39
CA GLY A 205 -13.28 11.09 -20.60
C GLY A 205 -14.50 10.39 -19.99
N GLY A 206 -14.45 9.08 -19.74
CA GLY A 206 -15.49 8.35 -18.99
C GLY A 206 -15.21 8.24 -17.49
N THR A 207 -16.19 8.55 -16.65
CA THR A 207 -16.19 8.25 -15.21
C THR A 207 -15.94 6.76 -14.97
N ASN A 208 -14.86 6.43 -14.25
CA ASN A 208 -14.47 5.07 -13.84
C ASN A 208 -15.70 4.22 -13.45
N ARG A 209 -16.03 3.24 -14.30
CA ARG A 209 -17.23 2.39 -14.20
C ARG A 209 -17.30 1.65 -12.87
N GLU A 210 -16.16 1.19 -12.35
CA GLU A 210 -16.07 0.52 -11.07
C GLU A 210 -16.38 1.47 -9.91
N ARG A 211 -15.83 2.70 -9.98
CA ARG A 211 -16.13 3.74 -8.98
C ARG A 211 -17.61 4.09 -8.95
N GLN A 212 -18.26 4.17 -10.12
CA GLN A 212 -19.70 4.40 -10.21
C GLN A 212 -20.50 3.21 -9.66
N ARG A 213 -20.12 1.98 -10.00
CA ARG A 213 -20.74 0.75 -9.47
C ARG A 213 -20.64 0.71 -7.94
N LYS A 214 -19.44 0.93 -7.38
CA LYS A 214 -19.21 0.98 -5.93
C LYS A 214 -20.05 2.06 -5.24
N ARG A 215 -20.17 3.24 -5.86
CA ARG A 215 -21.05 4.31 -5.35
C ARG A 215 -22.51 3.87 -5.32
N ARG A 216 -23.03 3.23 -6.37
CA ARG A 216 -24.41 2.73 -6.41
C ARG A 216 -24.68 1.67 -5.35
N VAL A 217 -23.77 0.72 -5.17
CA VAL A 217 -23.86 -0.32 -4.12
C VAL A 217 -23.92 0.32 -2.72
N ASN A 218 -23.06 1.29 -2.43
CA ASN A 218 -23.07 1.99 -1.15
C ASN A 218 -24.39 2.75 -0.93
N GLN A 219 -24.97 3.36 -1.97
CA GLN A 219 -26.27 4.03 -1.87
C GLN A 219 -27.41 3.04 -1.60
N CYS A 220 -27.43 1.88 -2.28
CA CYS A 220 -28.41 0.82 -2.03
C CYS A 220 -28.32 0.31 -0.58
N SER A 221 -27.12 0.08 -0.08
CA SER A 221 -26.89 -0.36 1.31
C SER A 221 -27.40 0.66 2.32
N LYS A 222 -27.06 1.95 2.15
CA LYS A 222 -27.50 3.02 3.06
C LYS A 222 -29.01 3.21 3.10
N LEU A 223 -29.70 2.97 1.99
CA LEU A 223 -31.15 3.10 1.88
C LEU A 223 -31.90 1.77 2.08
N ASN A 224 -31.21 0.72 2.56
CA ASN A 224 -31.77 -0.62 2.75
C ASN A 224 -32.64 -1.08 1.57
N SER A 225 -32.11 -0.87 0.36
CA SER A 225 -32.84 -1.00 -0.90
C SER A 225 -32.94 -2.46 -1.34
N SER A 226 -34.14 -2.90 -1.72
CA SER A 226 -34.36 -4.22 -2.35
C SER A 226 -34.02 -4.22 -3.86
N SER A 227 -33.77 -3.06 -4.45
CA SER A 227 -33.49 -2.89 -5.88
C SER A 227 -32.34 -1.89 -6.14
N LEU A 228 -31.91 -1.74 -7.40
CA LEU A 228 -30.91 -0.75 -7.76
C LEU A 228 -31.48 0.67 -7.60
N PHE A 229 -30.84 1.49 -6.77
CA PHE A 229 -31.23 2.87 -6.53
C PHE A 229 -31.06 3.71 -7.80
N SER A 230 -32.14 4.37 -8.25
CA SER A 230 -32.05 5.36 -9.31
C SER A 230 -31.56 6.69 -8.74
N ASN A 231 -30.51 7.27 -9.36
CA ASN A 231 -30.04 8.62 -9.03
C ASN A 231 -30.93 9.73 -9.61
N GLU A 232 -32.01 9.38 -10.29
CA GLU A 232 -32.98 10.31 -10.86
C GLU A 232 -34.04 10.69 -9.84
N ILE A 233 -33.66 11.62 -8.96
CA ILE A 233 -34.58 12.26 -8.03
C ILE A 233 -35.33 13.37 -8.78
N LYS A 234 -36.67 13.38 -8.73
CA LYS A 234 -37.47 14.51 -9.21
C LYS A 234 -37.49 15.59 -8.14
N TYR A 235 -37.15 16.81 -8.53
CA TYR A 235 -37.07 17.95 -7.63
C TYR A 235 -38.27 18.87 -7.83
N PRO A 236 -38.98 19.29 -6.77
CA PRO A 236 -40.01 20.31 -6.90
C PRO A 236 -39.38 21.65 -7.30
N ASP A 237 -39.97 22.32 -8.28
CA ASP A 237 -39.60 23.69 -8.63
C ASP A 237 -40.28 24.73 -7.71
N ARG A 238 -40.03 26.02 -7.98
CA ARG A 238 -40.60 27.13 -7.20
C ARG A 238 -42.13 27.16 -7.20
N ASN A 239 -42.76 26.55 -8.19
CA ASN A 239 -44.22 26.47 -8.34
C ASN A 239 -44.78 25.11 -7.88
N GLY A 240 -43.94 24.25 -7.32
CA GLY A 240 -44.32 22.91 -6.87
C GLY A 240 -44.48 21.86 -7.96
N LYS A 241 -44.12 22.16 -9.22
CA LYS A 241 -44.09 21.15 -10.30
C LYS A 241 -42.80 20.34 -10.19
N PHE A 242 -42.90 19.02 -10.24
CA PHE A 242 -41.75 18.12 -10.12
C PHE A 242 -40.98 18.04 -11.45
N ILE A 243 -39.75 18.56 -11.46
CA ILE A 243 -38.87 18.54 -12.63
C ILE A 243 -37.82 17.42 -12.53
N LEU A 244 -37.51 16.83 -13.68
CA LEU A 244 -36.88 15.52 -13.81
C LEU A 244 -35.37 15.44 -13.49
N ASN A 245 -34.65 16.53 -13.17
CA ASN A 245 -33.24 16.36 -12.79
C ASN A 245 -32.60 17.46 -11.92
N SER A 246 -31.54 17.04 -11.21
CA SER A 246 -30.63 17.88 -10.40
C SER A 246 -29.98 19.05 -11.15
N SER A 247 -29.94 19.03 -12.49
CA SER A 247 -29.34 20.14 -13.27
C SER A 247 -30.21 21.38 -13.25
N LYS A 248 -31.53 21.21 -13.42
CA LYS A 248 -32.45 22.37 -13.42
C LYS A 248 -32.60 22.96 -12.03
N PHE A 249 -32.69 22.12 -11.00
CA PHE A 249 -32.71 22.57 -9.60
C PHE A 249 -31.40 23.30 -9.21
N SER A 250 -30.25 22.84 -9.74
CA SER A 250 -28.95 23.48 -9.59
C SER A 250 -28.91 24.89 -10.17
N GLN A 251 -29.44 25.08 -11.39
CA GLN A 251 -29.50 26.39 -12.03
C GLN A 251 -30.41 27.36 -11.26
N LEU A 252 -31.61 26.92 -10.85
CA LEU A 252 -32.59 27.76 -10.16
C LEU A 252 -32.13 28.26 -8.79
N ASN A 253 -31.30 27.49 -8.10
CA ASN A 253 -30.88 27.76 -6.73
C ASN A 253 -29.39 28.08 -6.59
N LYS A 254 -28.63 28.11 -7.70
CA LYS A 254 -27.18 28.35 -7.73
C LYS A 254 -26.35 27.42 -6.81
N ILE A 255 -26.80 26.18 -6.61
CA ILE A 255 -26.10 25.15 -5.82
C ILE A 255 -25.50 24.11 -6.78
N PRO A 256 -24.24 23.64 -6.60
CA PRO A 256 -23.66 22.61 -7.46
C PRO A 256 -24.49 21.32 -7.50
N LYS A 257 -24.64 20.72 -8.70
CA LYS A 257 -25.40 19.46 -8.92
C LYS A 257 -24.96 18.34 -7.97
N SER A 258 -23.66 18.23 -7.71
CA SER A 258 -23.09 17.23 -6.79
C SER A 258 -23.54 17.45 -5.35
N THR A 259 -23.64 18.71 -4.91
CA THR A 259 -24.09 19.10 -3.56
C THR A 259 -25.57 18.82 -3.39
N ILE A 260 -26.40 19.14 -4.38
CA ILE A 260 -27.83 18.82 -4.37
C ILE A 260 -28.04 17.32 -4.20
N ARG A 261 -27.38 16.50 -5.03
CA ARG A 261 -27.47 15.03 -4.92
C ARG A 261 -27.00 14.52 -3.56
N ALA A 262 -25.91 15.07 -3.01
CA ALA A 262 -25.41 14.67 -1.70
C ALA A 262 -26.40 15.02 -0.58
N ARG A 263 -26.96 16.23 -0.58
CA ARG A 263 -27.97 16.66 0.40
C ARG A 263 -29.27 15.88 0.27
N SER A 264 -29.72 15.56 -0.95
CA SER A 264 -30.88 14.68 -1.15
C SER A 264 -30.68 13.28 -0.57
N MET A 265 -29.51 12.67 -0.79
CA MET A 265 -29.20 11.37 -0.21
C MET A 265 -29.18 11.44 1.32
N ARG A 266 -28.56 12.47 1.88
CA ARG A 266 -28.50 12.70 3.33
C ARG A 266 -29.90 12.84 3.94
N PHE A 267 -30.79 13.59 3.29
CA PHE A 267 -32.18 13.70 3.72
C PHE A 267 -32.88 12.34 3.77
N LEU A 268 -32.72 11.51 2.72
CA LEU A 268 -33.34 10.18 2.67
C LEU A 268 -32.78 9.26 3.78
N GLU A 269 -31.47 9.32 4.02
CA GLU A 269 -30.79 8.58 5.10
C GLU A 269 -31.33 9.02 6.48
N GLU A 270 -31.34 10.32 6.77
CA GLU A 270 -31.80 10.87 8.07
C GLU A 270 -33.28 10.63 8.34
N ASN A 271 -34.09 10.44 7.28
CA ASN A 271 -35.51 10.12 7.41
C ASN A 271 -35.80 8.61 7.30
N ASN A 272 -34.77 7.74 7.41
CA ASN A 272 -34.90 6.28 7.38
C ASN A 272 -35.66 5.75 6.16
N PHE A 273 -35.51 6.41 5.01
CA PHE A 273 -36.22 6.03 3.80
C PHE A 273 -35.70 4.70 3.24
N LYS A 274 -36.62 3.76 2.96
CA LYS A 274 -36.33 2.46 2.34
C LYS A 274 -36.72 2.47 0.87
N TYR A 275 -35.74 2.43 -0.02
CA TYR A 275 -36.01 2.49 -1.46
C TYR A 275 -36.61 1.18 -1.97
N LYS A 276 -37.74 1.27 -2.69
CA LYS A 276 -38.35 0.17 -3.45
C LYS A 276 -38.23 0.39 -4.96
N ASN A 277 -38.66 1.57 -5.42
CA ASN A 277 -38.61 2.00 -6.82
C ASN A 277 -38.69 3.54 -6.90
N SER A 278 -38.57 4.08 -8.11
CA SER A 278 -38.63 5.53 -8.37
C SER A 278 -39.95 6.17 -7.94
N ASP A 279 -41.07 5.45 -8.04
CA ASP A 279 -42.38 5.99 -7.70
C ASP A 279 -42.54 6.15 -6.18
N ASN A 280 -42.06 5.17 -5.41
CA ASN A 280 -42.05 5.26 -3.96
C ASN A 280 -41.18 6.41 -3.46
N LEU A 281 -40.01 6.61 -4.07
CA LEU A 281 -39.14 7.74 -3.79
C LEU A 281 -39.83 9.09 -4.08
N ASN A 282 -40.46 9.21 -5.25
CA ASN A 282 -41.16 10.43 -5.62
C ASN A 282 -42.34 10.73 -4.69
N LYS A 283 -43.15 9.71 -4.35
CA LYS A 283 -44.25 9.83 -3.38
C LYS A 283 -43.75 10.28 -2.01
N PHE A 284 -42.62 9.74 -1.55
CA PHE A 284 -42.02 10.13 -0.27
C PHE A 284 -41.58 11.60 -0.27
N ILE A 285 -40.87 12.03 -1.30
CA ILE A 285 -40.42 13.42 -1.44
C ILE A 285 -41.62 14.36 -1.54
N GLN A 286 -42.65 13.98 -2.30
CA GLN A 286 -43.85 14.80 -2.48
C GLN A 286 -44.61 15.02 -1.18
N LYS A 287 -44.74 13.98 -0.33
CA LYS A 287 -45.33 14.12 1.00
C LYS A 287 -44.55 15.05 1.94
N ARG A 288 -43.26 15.24 1.69
CA ARG A 288 -42.35 16.06 2.52
C ARG A 288 -41.74 17.22 1.73
N LYS A 289 -42.47 17.73 0.74
CA LYS A 289 -41.95 18.65 -0.28
C LYS A 289 -41.20 19.84 0.34
N ASP A 290 -41.85 20.57 1.24
CA ASP A 290 -41.27 21.81 1.77
C ASP A 290 -40.09 21.52 2.70
N VAL A 291 -40.18 20.47 3.51
CA VAL A 291 -39.09 19.99 4.36
C VAL A 291 -37.88 19.55 3.52
N PHE A 292 -38.12 18.84 2.43
CA PHE A 292 -37.08 18.38 1.51
C PHE A 292 -36.38 19.53 0.80
N VAL A 293 -37.14 20.52 0.32
CA VAL A 293 -36.57 21.71 -0.32
C VAL A 293 -35.75 22.51 0.67
N ASN A 294 -36.31 22.82 1.85
CA ASN A 294 -35.61 23.58 2.89
C ASN A 294 -34.32 22.88 3.31
N PHE A 295 -34.35 21.56 3.46
CA PHE A 295 -33.15 20.78 3.77
C PHE A 295 -32.11 20.84 2.65
N ILE A 296 -32.48 20.75 1.38
CA ILE A 296 -31.50 20.82 0.29
C ILE A 296 -30.89 22.22 0.19
N LEU A 297 -31.66 23.26 0.44
CA LEU A 297 -31.22 24.65 0.35
C LEU A 297 -30.34 25.06 1.54
N SER A 298 -30.59 24.52 2.74
CA SER A 298 -29.80 24.84 3.94
C SER A 298 -28.34 24.39 3.81
N ASP A 299 -27.43 25.11 4.48
CA ASP A 299 -26.03 24.69 4.50
C ASP A 299 -25.79 23.59 5.53
N HIS A 300 -25.22 22.49 5.06
CA HIS A 300 -24.89 21.28 5.83
C HIS A 300 -23.37 21.11 5.97
N SER A 301 -22.63 22.19 5.72
CA SER A 301 -21.18 22.12 5.77
C SER A 301 -20.75 22.03 7.23
N ASN A 302 -20.28 20.85 7.65
CA ASN A 302 -19.59 20.66 8.93
C ASN A 302 -18.19 21.32 8.92
N LYS A 303 -18.07 22.49 8.29
CA LYS A 303 -16.82 23.23 8.22
C LYS A 303 -16.57 23.80 9.60
N LYS A 304 -15.73 23.12 10.39
CA LYS A 304 -15.12 23.73 11.56
C LYS A 304 -14.39 25.00 11.08
N THR A 305 -14.84 26.15 11.57
CA THR A 305 -14.14 27.42 11.37
C THR A 305 -12.89 27.37 12.24
N ILE A 306 -11.75 27.64 11.62
CA ILE A 306 -10.46 27.71 12.29
C ILE A 306 -10.07 29.18 12.37
N LYS A 307 -9.61 29.59 13.55
CA LYS A 307 -9.15 30.94 13.82
C LYS A 307 -7.75 30.89 14.42
N PHE A 308 -6.81 31.63 13.86
CA PHE A 308 -5.45 31.76 14.38
C PHE A 308 -4.86 33.12 13.97
N THR A 309 -3.86 33.59 14.71
CA THR A 309 -3.15 34.85 14.52
C THR A 309 -1.69 34.59 14.19
N TYR A 310 -1.17 35.24 13.15
CA TYR A 310 0.23 35.20 12.77
C TYR A 310 0.71 36.58 12.35
N LYS A 311 1.82 37.06 12.94
CA LYS A 311 2.38 38.41 12.70
C LYS A 311 1.33 39.52 12.81
N ASN A 312 0.53 39.49 13.89
CA ASN A 312 -0.57 40.43 14.17
C ASN A 312 -1.73 40.45 13.14
N ILE A 313 -1.81 39.46 12.25
CA ILE A 313 -2.93 39.29 11.32
C ILE A 313 -3.77 38.10 11.77
N GLU A 314 -5.07 38.31 11.94
CA GLU A 314 -6.01 37.26 12.25
C GLU A 314 -6.50 36.56 10.96
N TYR A 315 -6.49 35.24 10.99
CA TYR A 315 -6.96 34.38 9.91
C TYR A 315 -8.15 33.56 10.39
N GLU A 316 -9.29 33.72 9.72
CA GLU A 316 -10.52 32.96 10.01
C GLU A 316 -11.06 32.29 8.75
N GLY A 317 -11.47 31.02 8.87
CA GLY A 317 -12.20 30.32 7.83
C GLY A 317 -12.06 28.80 7.89
N ALA A 318 -12.59 28.12 6.88
CA ALA A 318 -12.43 26.67 6.76
C ALA A 318 -10.97 26.30 6.42
N LEU A 319 -10.48 25.17 6.94
CA LEU A 319 -9.11 24.66 6.73
C LEU A 319 -8.65 24.72 5.27
N THR A 320 -9.49 24.30 4.32
CA THR A 320 -9.17 24.32 2.89
C THR A 320 -9.19 25.71 2.27
N SER A 321 -10.02 26.62 2.79
CA SER A 321 -10.09 28.01 2.32
C SER A 321 -8.85 28.78 2.80
N LEU A 322 -8.47 28.60 4.07
CA LEU A 322 -7.24 29.17 4.63
C LEU A 322 -5.99 28.63 3.94
N ALA A 323 -5.94 27.32 3.65
CA ALA A 323 -4.84 26.73 2.89
C ALA A 323 -4.66 27.41 1.52
N LYS A 324 -5.77 27.63 0.79
CA LYS A 324 -5.73 28.35 -0.49
C LYS A 324 -5.31 29.80 -0.33
N LYS A 325 -5.84 30.51 0.67
CA LYS A 325 -5.50 31.92 0.96
C LYS A 325 -3.99 32.09 1.22
N LEU A 326 -3.36 31.08 1.81
CA LEU A 326 -1.93 31.06 2.13
C LEU A 326 -1.06 30.38 1.06
N GLY A 327 -1.62 30.01 -0.10
CA GLY A 327 -0.87 29.37 -1.18
C GLY A 327 -0.41 27.94 -0.92
N LEU A 328 -1.04 27.23 0.03
CA LEU A 328 -0.65 25.90 0.48
C LEU A 328 -1.53 24.80 -0.13
N SER A 329 -0.94 23.62 -0.30
CA SER A 329 -1.67 22.41 -0.68
C SER A 329 -2.69 22.02 0.40
N PRO A 330 -4.00 21.95 0.10
CA PRO A 330 -5.02 21.54 1.07
C PRO A 330 -4.79 20.14 1.65
N SER A 331 -4.09 19.27 0.91
CA SER A 331 -3.76 17.91 1.32
C SER A 331 -2.74 17.90 2.46
N THR A 332 -1.70 18.74 2.34
CA THR A 332 -0.64 18.87 3.36
C THR A 332 -1.19 19.45 4.64
N VAL A 333 -1.98 20.52 4.54
CA VAL A 333 -2.63 21.17 5.68
C VAL A 333 -3.57 20.20 6.40
N LYS A 334 -4.40 19.45 5.66
CA LYS A 334 -5.25 18.39 6.24
C LYS A 334 -4.46 17.32 6.98
N LYS A 335 -3.32 16.91 6.43
CA LYS A 335 -2.45 15.90 7.06
C LYS A 335 -1.91 16.41 8.40
N ARG A 336 -1.38 17.64 8.44
CA ARG A 336 -0.89 18.27 9.68
C ARG A 336 -2.01 18.46 10.72
N TYR A 337 -3.15 19.00 10.29
CA TYR A 337 -4.30 19.24 11.17
C TYR A 337 -4.84 17.95 11.80
N LYS A 338 -4.77 16.82 11.09
CA LYS A 338 -5.20 15.51 11.61
C LYS A 338 -4.31 14.98 12.75
N PHE A 339 -3.08 15.48 12.90
CA PHE A 339 -2.18 15.08 13.99
C PHE A 339 -2.44 15.83 15.30
N LEU A 340 -3.28 16.88 15.28
CA LEU A 340 -3.62 17.62 16.48
C LEU A 340 -4.71 16.87 17.25
N ASP A 341 -4.56 16.80 18.57
CA ASP A 341 -5.63 16.37 19.48
C ASP A 341 -6.59 17.54 19.79
N GLU A 342 -7.65 17.30 20.54
CA GLU A 342 -8.68 18.31 20.81
C GLU A 342 -8.12 19.59 21.48
N ASN A 343 -7.07 19.46 22.29
CA ASN A 343 -6.43 20.58 22.98
C ASN A 343 -5.52 21.39 22.04
N HIS A 344 -4.86 20.73 21.08
CA HIS A 344 -3.99 21.40 20.12
C HIS A 344 -4.75 22.05 18.96
N VAL A 345 -5.97 21.59 18.66
CA VAL A 345 -6.79 22.11 17.54
C VAL A 345 -7.22 23.57 17.76
N THR A 346 -7.23 24.05 19.00
CA THR A 346 -7.57 25.45 19.35
C THR A 346 -6.34 26.31 19.66
N ASN A 347 -5.15 25.72 19.75
CA ASN A 347 -3.94 26.45 20.11
C ASN A 347 -3.33 27.15 18.89
N ASN A 348 -3.04 28.44 19.06
CA ASN A 348 -2.55 29.31 18.00
C ASN A 348 -1.26 28.81 17.34
N GLU A 349 -0.29 28.36 18.14
CA GLU A 349 1.03 27.93 17.69
C GLU A 349 0.92 26.67 16.80
N TYR A 350 0.12 25.70 17.24
CA TYR A 350 -0.16 24.49 16.48
C TYR A 350 -0.92 24.76 15.18
N LEU A 351 -1.87 25.69 15.21
CA LEU A 351 -2.57 26.11 14.00
C LEU A 351 -1.63 26.83 13.03
N THR A 352 -0.73 27.71 13.51
CA THR A 352 0.29 28.33 12.65
C THR A 352 1.22 27.30 12.01
N TRP A 353 1.58 26.24 12.73
CA TRP A 353 2.37 25.13 12.18
C TRP A 353 1.62 24.30 11.14
N VAL A 354 0.32 24.05 11.36
CA VAL A 354 -0.54 23.36 10.38
C VAL A 354 -0.49 24.08 9.04
N PHE A 355 -0.44 25.41 9.05
CA PHE A 355 -0.28 26.25 7.87
C PHE A 355 1.18 26.55 7.49
N GLY A 356 2.17 25.91 8.13
CA GLY A 356 3.58 26.04 7.76
C GLY A 356 4.16 27.44 7.96
N LEU A 357 3.58 28.22 8.87
CA LEU A 357 3.99 29.58 9.19
C LEU A 357 5.04 29.63 10.31
N CYS A 358 5.23 28.51 11.01
CA CYS A 358 6.28 28.30 12.02
C CYS A 358 6.78 26.85 11.97
N GLU A 359 7.83 26.57 12.75
CA GLU A 359 8.36 25.23 12.98
C GLU A 359 7.37 24.34 13.76
N LYS A 360 7.60 23.03 13.76
CA LYS A 360 6.75 22.08 14.48
C LYS A 360 6.91 22.31 15.98
N PRO A 361 5.83 22.66 16.72
CA PRO A 361 5.90 22.76 18.17
C PRO A 361 6.26 21.39 18.76
N ASN A 362 6.87 21.35 19.94
CA ASN A 362 7.16 20.11 20.66
C ASN A 362 5.85 19.42 21.06
N ILE A 363 5.30 18.65 20.12
CA ILE A 363 4.29 17.65 20.43
C ILE A 363 5.03 16.58 21.23
N GLU A 364 4.82 16.55 22.55
CA GLU A 364 4.96 15.29 23.28
C GLU A 364 4.08 14.30 22.53
N GLU A 365 4.69 13.47 21.69
CA GLU A 365 3.97 12.41 21.00
C GLU A 365 3.45 11.52 22.12
N LYS A 366 2.16 11.68 22.48
CA LYS A 366 1.39 10.62 23.11
C LYS A 366 1.40 9.47 22.10
N LEU A 367 2.47 8.69 22.16
CA LEU A 367 2.62 7.43 21.47
C LEU A 367 1.50 6.56 22.00
N LEU A 368 0.42 6.56 21.24
CA LEU A 368 -0.72 5.68 21.44
C LEU A 368 -0.17 4.27 21.21
N ILE A 369 0.34 3.65 22.26
CA ILE A 369 0.77 2.26 22.22
C ILE A 369 -0.50 1.48 21.91
N LYS A 370 -0.62 1.04 20.66
CA LYS A 370 -1.79 0.28 20.24
C LYS A 370 -1.82 -0.99 21.07
N ASN A 371 -2.87 -1.14 21.88
CA ASN A 371 -3.21 -2.40 22.55
C ASN A 371 -3.43 -3.55 21.54
N GLU A 372 -3.51 -3.23 20.25
CA GLU A 372 -3.66 -4.16 19.15
C GLU A 372 -2.33 -4.31 18.39
N PHE A 373 -1.37 -5.03 18.97
CA PHE A 373 -0.24 -5.54 18.22
C PHE A 373 -0.23 -7.06 18.22
N SER A 374 -0.28 -7.65 17.01
CA SER A 374 -0.09 -9.09 16.80
C SER A 374 1.39 -9.43 16.98
N GLN A 375 1.73 -9.99 18.14
CA GLN A 375 3.05 -10.59 18.36
C GLN A 375 3.17 -11.89 17.53
N LYS A 376 4.31 -12.06 16.85
CA LYS A 376 4.62 -13.32 16.14
C LYS A 376 5.05 -14.44 17.08
N ASN A 377 5.65 -14.11 18.22
CA ASN A 377 6.07 -15.04 19.27
C ASN A 377 5.52 -14.55 20.60
N LYS A 378 4.82 -15.41 21.34
CA LYS A 378 4.29 -15.08 22.68
C LYS A 378 5.25 -15.60 23.74
N ILE A 379 5.55 -14.75 24.72
CA ILE A 379 6.12 -15.15 26.02
C ILE A 379 4.94 -15.20 26.99
N HIS A 380 4.90 -16.18 27.90
CA HIS A 380 3.80 -16.25 28.87
C HIS A 380 3.93 -15.14 29.92
N GLU A 381 5.12 -14.95 30.50
CA GLU A 381 5.40 -13.85 31.44
C GLU A 381 6.75 -13.18 31.19
N TYR A 382 6.84 -11.87 31.44
CA TYR A 382 8.10 -11.14 31.46
C TYR A 382 8.67 -11.15 32.89
N ILE A 383 9.44 -12.19 33.20
CA ILE A 383 10.05 -12.42 34.52
C ILE A 383 11.45 -11.80 34.57
N LEU A 384 11.64 -10.78 35.43
CA LEU A 384 12.96 -10.19 35.72
C LEU A 384 13.57 -10.80 36.99
N SER A 385 12.75 -11.07 38.00
CA SER A 385 13.15 -11.73 39.24
C SER A 385 11.96 -12.49 39.85
N ALA A 386 12.17 -13.19 40.97
CA ALA A 386 11.09 -13.86 41.69
C ALA A 386 9.97 -12.88 42.11
N LYS A 387 10.31 -11.62 42.38
CA LYS A 387 9.38 -10.58 42.85
C LYS A 387 8.87 -9.65 41.73
N VAL A 388 9.62 -9.49 40.64
CA VAL A 388 9.28 -8.57 39.55
C VAL A 388 8.96 -9.35 38.27
N ARG A 389 7.66 -9.39 37.94
CA ARG A 389 7.10 -10.08 36.78
C ARG A 389 5.97 -9.29 36.14
N PHE A 390 5.85 -9.36 34.82
CA PHE A 390 4.76 -8.71 34.08
C PHE A 390 4.04 -9.72 33.18
N SER A 391 2.74 -9.91 33.40
CA SER A 391 1.93 -10.84 32.60
C SER A 391 1.52 -10.28 31.23
N ARG A 392 1.70 -8.96 30.99
CA ARG A 392 1.45 -8.34 29.69
C ARG A 392 2.70 -7.63 29.18
N GLN A 393 2.96 -7.77 27.89
CA GLN A 393 4.07 -7.07 27.23
C GLN A 393 3.98 -5.55 27.42
N ILE A 394 2.76 -4.98 27.39
CA ILE A 394 2.58 -3.53 27.52
C ILE A 394 3.13 -3.01 28.85
N ASP A 395 2.93 -3.76 29.94
CA ASP A 395 3.39 -3.36 31.27
C ASP A 395 4.92 -3.42 31.34
N PHE A 396 5.52 -4.48 30.76
CA PHE A 396 6.97 -4.58 30.62
C PHE A 396 7.56 -3.46 29.75
N VAL A 397 6.91 -3.11 28.63
CA VAL A 397 7.32 -2.01 27.75
C VAL A 397 7.32 -0.69 28.53
N ASN A 398 6.25 -0.42 29.30
CA ASN A 398 6.13 0.80 30.10
C ASN A 398 7.23 0.87 31.18
N ALA A 399 7.58 -0.25 31.82
CA ALA A 399 8.65 -0.30 32.80
C ALA A 399 10.02 0.03 32.18
N VAL A 400 10.31 -0.52 30.99
CA VAL A 400 11.53 -0.19 30.24
C VAL A 400 11.51 1.27 29.79
N GLU A 401 10.38 1.77 29.28
CA GLU A 401 10.22 3.15 28.85
C GLU A 401 10.49 4.14 29.97
N HIS A 402 10.01 3.87 31.19
CA HIS A 402 10.27 4.71 32.35
C HIS A 402 11.79 4.87 32.57
N VAL A 403 12.56 3.77 32.54
CA VAL A 403 14.02 3.82 32.67
C VAL A 403 14.67 4.59 31.53
N LEU A 404 14.24 4.38 30.28
CA LEU A 404 14.80 5.11 29.12
C LEU A 404 14.51 6.60 29.20
N ARG A 405 13.33 6.98 29.68
CA ARG A 405 12.91 8.37 29.87
C ARG A 405 13.73 9.06 30.95
N THR A 406 13.99 8.42 32.10
CA THR A 406 14.83 9.01 33.16
C THR A 406 16.27 9.20 32.70
N LEU A 407 16.75 8.39 31.76
CA LEU A 407 18.07 8.52 31.14
C LEU A 407 18.09 9.49 29.94
N GLY A 408 16.96 10.11 29.56
CA GLY A 408 16.87 11.03 28.43
C GLY A 408 17.08 10.37 27.06
N LEU A 409 16.81 9.06 26.93
CA LEU A 409 17.06 8.29 25.71
C LEU A 409 15.81 8.18 24.83
N ASP A 410 15.99 8.26 23.51
CA ASP A 410 14.91 8.05 22.54
C ASP A 410 14.45 6.59 22.51
N TYR A 411 13.23 6.34 23.00
CA TYR A 411 12.60 5.03 23.04
C TYR A 411 11.63 4.77 21.88
N SER A 412 11.73 5.53 20.78
CA SER A 412 10.92 5.30 19.57
C SER A 412 10.93 3.84 19.12
N ASN A 413 9.73 3.29 18.86
CA ASN A 413 9.50 1.91 18.46
C ASN A 413 9.93 0.83 19.49
N LEU A 414 10.01 1.14 20.79
CA LEU A 414 10.40 0.19 21.85
C LEU A 414 9.58 -1.11 21.82
N GLN A 415 8.25 -1.02 21.76
CA GLN A 415 7.36 -2.19 21.70
C GLN A 415 7.74 -3.14 20.55
N LYS A 416 8.03 -2.59 19.36
CA LYS A 416 8.44 -3.36 18.18
C LYS A 416 9.82 -3.99 18.36
N LYS A 417 10.76 -3.30 19.03
CA LYS A 417 12.10 -3.82 19.34
C LYS A 417 12.00 -4.98 20.32
N ILE A 418 11.25 -4.84 21.41
CA ILE A 418 11.01 -5.92 22.39
C ILE A 418 10.46 -7.16 21.70
N SER A 419 9.39 -7.03 20.88
CA SER A 419 8.84 -8.17 20.13
C SER A 419 9.83 -8.82 19.16
N TYR A 420 10.76 -8.06 18.59
CA TYR A 420 11.80 -8.60 17.71
C TYR A 420 12.90 -9.34 18.48
N TYR A 421 13.12 -8.96 19.74
CA TYR A 421 14.16 -9.52 20.58
C TYR A 421 13.76 -10.83 21.26
N ILE A 422 12.45 -11.11 21.38
CA ILE A 422 11.91 -12.39 21.85
C ILE A 422 12.56 -13.56 21.09
N PRO A 423 13.34 -14.43 21.77
CA PRO A 423 13.90 -15.63 21.16
C PRO A 423 12.82 -16.53 20.57
N LYS A 424 13.16 -17.22 19.47
CA LYS A 424 12.24 -18.13 18.77
C LYS A 424 12.27 -19.56 19.32
N SER A 425 13.18 -19.86 20.24
CA SER A 425 13.29 -21.18 20.85
C SER A 425 12.15 -21.37 21.87
N ASN A 426 11.42 -22.47 21.74
CA ASN A 426 10.38 -22.86 22.70
C ASN A 426 10.97 -23.54 23.95
N GLU A 427 12.24 -23.96 23.89
CA GLU A 427 12.93 -24.66 24.99
C GLU A 427 13.50 -23.69 26.04
N MET A 428 13.60 -22.40 25.71
CA MET A 428 14.03 -21.37 26.67
C MET A 428 12.92 -21.08 27.68
N SER A 429 13.31 -20.97 28.95
CA SER A 429 12.42 -20.50 29.99
C SER A 429 12.03 -19.03 29.76
N ASP A 430 10.95 -18.57 30.40
CA ASP A 430 10.51 -17.19 30.27
C ASP A 430 11.53 -16.19 30.81
N ILE A 431 12.26 -16.54 31.88
CA ILE A 431 13.37 -15.71 32.40
C ILE A 431 14.53 -15.62 31.40
N ASP A 432 14.93 -16.73 30.76
CA ASP A 432 16.00 -16.70 29.74
C ASP A 432 15.59 -15.87 28.52
N LYS A 433 14.32 -15.94 28.14
CA LYS A 433 13.77 -15.14 27.03
C LYS A 433 13.81 -13.65 27.37
N VAL A 434 13.47 -13.28 28.60
CA VAL A 434 13.51 -11.89 29.09
C VAL A 434 14.93 -11.40 29.16
N ASP A 435 15.87 -12.19 29.67
CA ASP A 435 17.29 -11.82 29.72
C ASP A 435 17.87 -11.58 28.32
N CYS A 436 17.47 -12.40 27.34
CA CYS A 436 17.84 -12.14 25.95
C CYS A 436 17.29 -10.81 25.41
N ILE A 437 16.09 -10.41 25.83
CA ILE A 437 15.49 -9.12 25.46
C ILE A 437 16.27 -7.99 26.12
N ILE A 438 16.53 -8.09 27.42
CA ILE A 438 17.27 -7.08 28.20
C ILE A 438 18.66 -6.86 27.61
N ASN A 439 19.44 -7.92 27.38
CA ASN A 439 20.79 -7.81 26.83
C ASN A 439 20.81 -7.12 25.45
N LYS A 440 19.78 -7.36 24.62
CA LYS A 440 19.65 -6.69 23.32
C LYS A 440 19.24 -5.22 23.45
N LEU A 441 18.40 -4.88 24.44
CA LEU A 441 18.03 -3.50 24.73
C LEU A 441 19.23 -2.72 25.28
N GLU A 442 19.96 -3.28 26.25
CA GLU A 442 21.21 -2.73 26.80
C GLU A 442 22.20 -2.40 25.69
N LYS A 443 22.51 -3.39 24.83
CA LYS A 443 23.40 -3.18 23.68
C LYS A 443 22.88 -2.11 22.72
N ARG A 444 21.56 -2.04 22.49
CA ARG A 444 20.97 -1.09 21.52
C ARG A 444 20.98 0.35 22.03
N PHE A 445 20.73 0.53 23.32
CA PHE A 445 20.61 1.84 23.95
C PHE A 445 21.90 2.27 24.66
N LYS A 446 22.92 1.40 24.68
CA LYS A 446 24.20 1.61 25.40
C LYS A 446 23.96 1.90 26.88
N ILE A 447 23.17 1.03 27.51
CA ILE A 447 22.82 1.10 28.93
C ILE A 447 23.37 -0.14 29.59
N ASP A 448 23.99 0.04 30.76
CA ASP A 448 24.40 -1.06 31.62
C ASP A 448 23.35 -1.31 32.71
N ASN A 449 23.15 -2.59 33.04
CA ASN A 449 22.27 -3.05 34.13
C ASN A 449 20.81 -2.57 34.00
N LEU A 450 20.25 -2.59 32.78
CA LEU A 450 18.85 -2.27 32.53
C LEU A 450 17.92 -3.16 33.35
N LYS A 451 18.28 -4.44 33.52
CA LYS A 451 17.52 -5.40 34.36
C LYS A 451 17.31 -4.85 35.77
N GLU A 452 18.40 -4.49 36.43
CA GLU A 452 18.40 -3.99 37.81
C GLU A 452 17.69 -2.63 37.89
N LYS A 453 17.93 -1.72 36.95
CA LYS A 453 17.23 -0.41 36.91
C LYS A 453 15.71 -0.55 36.83
N ILE A 454 15.20 -1.57 36.13
CA ILE A 454 13.76 -1.84 36.09
C ILE A 454 13.27 -2.39 37.44
N ILE A 455 14.03 -3.31 38.05
CA ILE A 455 13.70 -3.91 39.35
C ILE A 455 13.68 -2.83 40.44
N ASP A 456 14.70 -1.97 40.49
CA ASP A 456 14.82 -0.87 41.47
C ASP A 456 13.66 0.12 41.33
N ASN A 457 13.35 0.53 40.10
CA ASN A 457 12.22 1.43 39.84
C ASN A 457 10.89 0.79 40.28
N PHE A 458 10.66 -0.48 39.92
CA PHE A 458 9.44 -1.18 40.28
C PHE A 458 9.28 -1.28 41.81
N ASN A 459 10.33 -1.69 42.52
CA ASN A 459 10.31 -1.80 43.98
C ASN A 459 10.08 -0.43 44.65
N SER A 460 10.74 0.62 44.17
CA SER A 460 10.60 1.99 44.71
C SER A 460 9.21 2.61 44.51
N GLU A 461 8.45 2.15 43.50
CA GLU A 461 7.07 2.58 43.27
C GLU A 461 6.09 1.81 44.16
N THR A 462 6.33 0.52 44.44
CA THR A 462 5.55 -0.25 45.43
C THR A 462 5.72 0.27 46.86
N ASP A 463 6.92 0.67 47.25
CA ASP A 463 7.20 1.23 48.59
C ASP A 463 6.60 2.63 48.80
N LYS A 464 6.14 3.30 47.73
CA LYS A 464 5.40 4.58 47.81
C LYS A 464 3.89 4.39 47.88
N GLN A 465 3.39 3.17 47.67
CA GLN A 465 1.97 2.82 47.70
C GLN A 465 1.57 1.96 48.91
N ALA A 466 2.56 1.40 49.62
CA ALA A 466 2.42 0.85 50.96
C ALA A 466 2.62 1.94 52.01
#